data_AF-A0A1B8P137-F1
#
_entry.id   AF-A0A1B8P137-F1
#
_cell.length_a   1.000
_cell.length_b   1.000
_cell.length_c   1.000
_cell.angle_alpha   90.00
_cell.angle_beta   90.00
_cell.angle_gamma   90.00
#
_symmetry.space_group_name_H-M   'P 1'
#
loop_
_entity.id
_entity.type
_entity.pdbx_description
1 polymer ?
#
loop_
_entity_poly.entity_id
_entity_poly.type
_entity_poly.pdbx_seq_one_letter_code
_entity_poly.pdbx_strand_id
1 'polypeptide(L)' 'MLNRYYRDELDFLKRQGREFAEGNPGLSRFLSEQSTDPDVERLLEGFAFLSGRLREKVDDEFPS' A
#
# COMPACT_ATOMS: atom_id res chain seq x y z
N MET A 1 -11.70 12.85 -1.87
CA MET A 1 -10.69 12.66 -2.93
C MET A 1 -9.54 11.84 -2.37
N LEU A 2 -8.80 12.32 -1.37
CA LEU A 2 -7.72 11.58 -0.70
C LEU A 2 -8.08 10.15 -0.22
N ASN A 3 -9.30 9.95 0.31
CA ASN A 3 -9.73 8.65 0.80
C ASN A 3 -9.73 7.56 -0.31
N ARG A 4 -10.00 7.94 -1.56
CA ARG A 4 -9.95 7.01 -2.70
C ARG A 4 -8.50 6.65 -3.04
N TYR A 5 -7.65 7.67 -3.21
CA TYR A 5 -6.22 7.47 -3.48
C TYR A 5 -5.57 6.59 -2.41
N TYR A 6 -5.81 6.90 -1.14
CA TYR A 6 -5.32 6.11 -0.01
C TYR A 6 -5.74 4.63 -0.09
N ARG A 7 -7.03 4.36 -0.31
CA ARG A 7 -7.55 2.98 -0.39
C ARG A 7 -6.96 2.23 -1.58
N ASP A 8 -6.91 2.88 -2.74
CA ASP A 8 -6.34 2.30 -3.96
C ASP A 8 -4.86 1.91 -3.73
N GLU A 9 -4.06 2.82 -3.12
CA GLU A 9 -2.65 2.55 -2.82
C GLU A 9 -2.50 1.44 -1.77
N LEU A 10 -3.33 1.43 -0.72
CA LEU A 10 -3.27 0.39 0.31
C LEU A 10 -3.60 -1.00 -0.26
N ASP A 11 -4.62 -1.10 -1.10
CA ASP A 11 -5.01 -2.34 -1.77
C ASP A 11 -3.94 -2.79 -2.77
N PHE A 12 -3.32 -1.84 -3.48
CA PHE A 12 -2.17 -2.11 -4.33
C PHE A 12 -0.99 -2.68 -3.54
N LEU A 13 -0.60 -2.04 -2.44
CA LEU A 13 0.50 -2.48 -1.57
C LEU A 13 0.25 -3.88 -1.00
N LYS A 14 -0.96 -4.18 -0.54
CA LYS A 14 -1.32 -5.50 0.01
C LYS A 14 -1.24 -6.61 -1.04
N ARG A 15 -1.67 -6.32 -2.28
CA ARG A 15 -1.58 -7.28 -3.39
C ARG A 15 -0.14 -7.51 -3.81
N GLN A 16 0.63 -6.45 -3.98
CA GLN A 16 2.05 -6.54 -4.33
C GLN A 16 2.87 -7.23 -3.23
N GLY A 17 2.58 -6.93 -1.96
CA GLY A 17 3.23 -7.58 -0.83
C GLY A 17 3.05 -9.09 -0.84
N ARG A 18 1.84 -9.56 -1.18
CA ARG A 18 1.54 -10.99 -1.33
C ARG A 18 2.35 -11.64 -2.45
N GLU A 19 2.32 -11.06 -3.64
CA GLU A 19 3.08 -11.57 -4.80
C GLU A 19 4.58 -11.61 -4.48
N PHE A 20 5.09 -10.60 -3.79
CA PHE A 20 6.49 -10.56 -3.37
C PHE A 20 6.83 -11.61 -2.30
N ALA A 21 5.92 -11.86 -1.36
CA ALA A 21 6.09 -12.86 -0.31
C ALA A 21 6.17 -14.30 -0.86
N GLU A 22 5.49 -14.60 -1.97
CA GLU A 22 5.56 -15.91 -2.63
C GLU A 22 6.99 -16.26 -3.07
N GLY A 23 7.75 -15.27 -3.55
CA GLY A 23 9.16 -15.43 -3.92
C GLY A 23 10.15 -15.28 -2.76
N ASN A 24 9.69 -14.79 -1.59
CA ASN A 24 10.55 -14.44 -0.45
C ASN A 24 10.03 -15.05 0.86
N PRO A 25 10.34 -16.34 1.14
CA PRO A 25 9.79 -17.05 2.30
C PRO A 25 10.02 -16.34 3.64
N GLY A 26 11.15 -15.66 3.82
CA GLY A 26 11.47 -14.91 5.03
C GLY A 26 10.59 -13.68 5.29
N LEU A 27 9.92 -13.17 4.25
CA LEU A 27 9.02 -12.02 4.31
C LEU A 27 7.54 -12.41 4.33
N SER A 28 7.22 -13.69 4.09
CA SER A 28 5.84 -14.20 4.10
C SER A 28 5.07 -13.86 5.38
N ARG A 29 5.71 -13.94 6.54
CA ARG A 29 5.10 -13.56 7.83
C ARG A 29 4.66 -12.10 7.92
N PHE A 30 5.27 -11.21 7.13
CA PHE A 30 5.01 -9.77 7.16
C PHE A 30 4.13 -9.30 6.00
N LEU A 31 4.26 -9.91 4.83
CA LEU A 31 3.64 -9.40 3.60
C LEU A 31 2.58 -10.34 3.00
N SER A 32 2.36 -11.53 3.58
CA SER A 32 1.27 -12.40 3.15
C SER A 32 -0.10 -11.84 3.54
N GLU A 33 -1.15 -12.36 2.89
CA GLU A 33 -2.55 -12.01 3.14
C GLU A 33 -2.99 -12.19 4.60
N GLN A 34 -2.29 -13.02 5.37
CA GLN A 34 -2.58 -13.31 6.77
C GLN A 34 -1.58 -12.65 7.73
N SER A 35 -0.76 -11.70 7.27
CA SER A 35 0.07 -10.95 8.21
C SER A 35 -0.81 -10.16 9.18
N THR A 36 -0.71 -10.48 10.46
CA THR A 36 -1.44 -9.81 11.56
C THR A 36 -0.53 -8.88 12.35
N ASP A 37 0.64 -8.50 11.81
CA ASP A 37 1.58 -7.64 12.50
C ASP A 37 1.09 -6.18 12.44
N PRO A 38 0.66 -5.59 13.58
CA PRO A 38 0.07 -4.25 13.59
C PRO A 38 1.05 -3.16 13.15
N ASP A 39 2.36 -3.38 13.30
CA ASP A 39 3.37 -2.40 12.94
C ASP A 39 3.63 -2.40 11.43
N VAL A 40 3.58 -3.57 10.80
CA VAL A 40 3.62 -3.68 9.33
C VAL A 40 2.37 -3.06 8.72
N GLU A 41 1.18 -3.32 9.27
CA GLU A 41 -0.05 -2.68 8.79
C GLU A 41 0.05 -1.15 8.85
N ARG A 42 0.48 -0.58 9.99
CA ARG A 42 0.66 0.88 10.12
C ARG A 42 1.67 1.44 9.13
N LEU A 43 2.74 0.70 8.82
CA LEU A 43 3.73 1.13 7.84
C LEU A 43 3.13 1.15 6.43
N LEU A 44 2.35 0.14 6.06
CA LEU A 44 1.64 0.09 4.78
C LEU A 44 0.60 1.20 4.66
N GLU A 45 -0.18 1.45 5.72
CA GLU A 45 -1.13 2.56 5.79
C GLU A 45 -0.43 3.93 5.65
N GLY A 46 0.67 4.14 6.37
CA GLY A 46 1.46 5.37 6.28
C GLY A 46 2.02 5.59 4.88
N PHE A 47 2.52 4.53 4.24
CA PHE A 47 3.03 4.61 2.88
C PHE A 47 1.90 4.87 1.86
N ALA A 48 0.76 4.19 1.98
CA ALA A 48 -0.42 4.42 1.15
C ALA A 48 -0.95 5.86 1.29
N PHE A 49 -0.88 6.43 2.50
CA PHE A 49 -1.27 7.81 2.74
C PHE A 49 -0.36 8.82 2.04
N LEU A 50 0.96 8.62 2.11
CA LEU A 50 1.94 9.51 1.47
C LEU A 50 1.90 9.39 -0.06
N SER A 51 1.87 8.18 -0.59
CA SER A 51 1.78 7.92 -2.04
C SER A 51 0.43 8.37 -2.60
N GLY A 52 -0.68 8.14 -1.89
CA GLY A 52 -2.00 8.59 -2.30
C GLY A 52 -2.11 10.12 -2.36
N ARG A 53 -1.53 10.83 -1.38
CA ARG A 53 -1.40 12.30 -1.40
C ARG A 53 -0.60 12.78 -2.62
N LEU A 54 0.48 12.09 -2.95
CA LEU A 54 1.31 12.43 -4.09
C LEU A 54 0.55 12.25 -5.41
N ARG A 55 -0.15 11.11 -5.58
CA ARG A 55 -0.97 10.83 -6.76
C ARG A 55 -2.11 11.83 -6.92
N GLU A 56 -2.81 12.16 -5.83
CA GLU A 56 -3.85 13.20 -5.82
C GLU A 56 -3.30 14.54 -6.31
N LYS A 57 -2.14 14.98 -5.80
CA LYS A 57 -1.52 16.24 -6.21
C LYS A 57 -1.10 16.25 -7.68
N VAL A 58 -0.58 15.13 -8.19
CA VAL A 58 -0.20 15.00 -9.60
C VAL A 58 -1.42 15.09 -10.50
N ASP A 59 -2.51 14.38 -10.16
CA ASP A 59 -3.75 14.41 -10.92
C ASP A 59 -4.41 15.80 -10.90
N ASP A 60 -4.28 16.53 -9.79
CA ASP A 60 -4.77 17.92 -9.67
C ASP A 60 -3.94 18.91 -10.52
N GLU A 61 -2.61 18.72 -10.63
CA GLU A 61 -1.72 19.58 -11.42
C GLU A 61 -1.76 19.26 -12.92
N PHE A 62 -2.10 18.03 -13.30
CA PHE A 62 -2.20 17.58 -14.69
C PHE A 62 -3.53 16.85 -14.94
N PRO A 63 -4.66 17.57 -14.94
CA PRO A 63 -5.94 16.98 -15.29
C PRO A 63 -5.88 16.49 -16.73
N SER A 64 -6.18 15.20 -16.93
CA SER A 64 -6.35 14.59 -18.26
C SER A 64 -7.68 14.98 -18.90
#